data_AF-A0A397A419-F1
#
_entry.id   AF-A0A397A419-F1
#
_cell.length_a   1.000
_cell.length_b   1.000
_cell.length_c   1.000
_cell.angle_alpha   90.00
_cell.angle_beta   90.00
_cell.angle_gamma   90.00
#
_symmetry.space_group_name_H-M   'P 1'
#
loop_
_entity.id
_entity.type
_entity.pdbx_description
1 polymer ?
#
loop_
_entity_poly.entity_id
_entity_poly.type
_entity_poly.pdbx_seq_one_letter_code
_entity_poly.pdbx_strand_id
1 'polypeptide(L)'
;VVGIDFSHHFIEVANGIKATGSAEYEALIQGDVKQTRLAKVAADIDRSKVTFTQGDACNLDTTALGSFDLVFASNLLCRLPQPKQFLDTLPSLVRPNGLLALISPYSWLEEYTPKEHWIGGTVLADGTAVDSFAEIQRLLAPHFTLVDRTQYPFLIREHDRKFQYGVSDGTFWRRV
;
A
#
# COMPACT_ATOMS: atom_id res chain seq x y z
N VAL A 1 13.98 7.35 -2.96
CA VAL A 1 12.74 6.61 -2.60
C VAL A 1 13.11 5.17 -2.33
N VAL A 2 12.56 4.56 -1.28
CA VAL A 2 12.71 3.13 -0.98
C VAL A 2 11.36 2.47 -1.22
N GLY A 3 11.31 1.48 -2.11
CA GLY A 3 10.14 0.63 -2.33
C GLY A 3 10.32 -0.71 -1.63
N ILE A 4 9.29 -1.14 -0.90
CA ILE A 4 9.29 -2.39 -0.16
C ILE A 4 8.07 -3.21 -0.59
N ASP A 5 8.28 -4.49 -0.86
CA ASP A 5 7.21 -5.44 -1.18
C ASP A 5 7.53 -6.79 -0.54
N PHE A 6 6.50 -7.53 -0.16
CA PHE A 6 6.66 -8.88 0.40
C PHE A 6 7.11 -9.89 -0.67
N SER A 7 6.66 -9.69 -1.91
CA SER A 7 6.92 -10.57 -3.05
C SER A 7 8.34 -10.41 -3.56
N HIS A 8 9.14 -11.47 -3.41
CA HIS A 8 10.48 -11.55 -3.99
C HIS A 8 10.47 -11.30 -5.50
N HIS A 9 9.51 -11.92 -6.20
CA HIS A 9 9.38 -11.78 -7.65
C HIS A 9 9.13 -10.33 -8.09
N PHE A 10 8.28 -9.58 -7.36
CA PHE A 10 8.02 -8.18 -7.69
C PHE A 10 9.26 -7.31 -7.48
N ILE A 11 10.04 -7.57 -6.44
CA ILE A 11 11.29 -6.86 -6.18
C ILE A 11 12.36 -7.18 -7.24
N GLU A 12 12.47 -8.43 -7.68
CA GLU A 12 13.35 -8.82 -8.78
C GLU A 12 12.99 -8.06 -10.07
N VAL A 13 11.71 -8.05 -10.44
CA VAL A 13 11.24 -7.33 -11.64
C VAL A 13 11.47 -5.83 -11.51
N ALA A 14 11.18 -5.23 -10.35
CA ALA A 14 11.42 -3.81 -10.10
C ALA A 14 12.90 -3.44 -10.22
N ASN A 15 13.80 -4.27 -9.68
CA ASN A 15 15.24 -4.08 -9.82
C ASN A 15 15.72 -4.30 -11.27
N GLY A 16 15.12 -5.26 -11.99
CA GLY A 16 15.34 -5.43 -13.43
C GLY A 16 15.00 -4.17 -14.21
N ILE A 17 13.79 -3.63 -14.01
CA ILE A 17 13.34 -2.37 -14.64
C ILE A 17 14.24 -1.18 -14.23
N LYS A 18 14.66 -1.12 -12.95
CA LYS A 18 15.62 -0.12 -12.46
C LYS A 18 16.96 -0.19 -13.19
N ALA A 19 17.41 -1.38 -13.61
CA ALA A 19 18.66 -1.56 -14.34
C ALA A 19 18.51 -1.29 -15.85
N THR A 20 17.50 -1.88 -16.50
CA THR A 20 17.36 -1.88 -17.98
C THR A 20 16.46 -0.77 -18.52
N GLY A 21 15.51 -0.30 -17.74
CA GLY A 21 14.54 0.75 -18.09
C GLY A 21 13.23 0.18 -18.61
N SER A 22 13.13 -1.16 -18.68
CA SER A 22 11.96 -1.83 -19.18
C SER A 22 11.90 -3.31 -18.79
N ALA A 23 10.71 -3.89 -18.77
CA ALA A 23 10.53 -5.33 -18.65
C ALA A 23 9.40 -5.81 -19.56
N GLU A 24 9.60 -6.97 -20.17
CA GLU A 24 8.54 -7.68 -20.87
C GLU A 24 7.62 -8.37 -19.86
N TYR A 25 6.33 -8.41 -20.18
CA TYR A 25 5.33 -9.13 -19.39
C TYR A 25 4.24 -9.68 -20.31
N GLU A 26 3.59 -10.76 -19.88
CA GLU A 26 2.41 -11.29 -20.56
C GLU A 26 1.15 -10.59 -20.04
N ALA A 27 0.44 -9.89 -20.94
CA ALA A 27 -0.87 -9.33 -20.64
C ALA A 27 -1.97 -10.31 -21.05
N LEU A 28 -2.91 -10.59 -20.15
CA LEU A 28 -4.11 -11.33 -20.48
C LEU A 28 -5.07 -10.45 -21.29
N ILE A 29 -5.49 -10.94 -22.46
CA ILE A 29 -6.37 -10.21 -23.37
C ILE A 29 -7.83 -10.67 -23.20
N GLN A 30 -8.06 -11.97 -23.31
CA GLN A 30 -9.34 -12.64 -23.09
C GLN A 30 -9.15 -14.15 -22.97
N GLY A 31 -9.93 -14.83 -22.12
CA GLY A 31 -9.83 -16.30 -21.98
C GLY A 31 -8.43 -16.75 -21.57
N ASP A 32 -7.75 -17.52 -22.41
CA ASP A 32 -6.34 -17.93 -22.30
C ASP A 32 -5.42 -17.18 -23.28
N VAL A 33 -5.97 -16.27 -24.08
CA VAL A 33 -5.21 -15.46 -25.05
C VAL A 33 -4.38 -14.42 -24.33
N LYS A 34 -3.06 -14.52 -24.51
CA LYS A 34 -2.06 -13.60 -23.95
C LYS A 34 -1.33 -12.84 -25.04
N GLN A 35 -0.78 -11.69 -24.67
CA GLN A 35 0.09 -10.89 -25.51
C GLN A 35 1.32 -10.43 -24.73
N THR A 36 2.51 -10.62 -25.27
CA THR A 36 3.72 -10.01 -24.72
C THR A 36 3.68 -8.50 -24.93
N ARG A 37 3.86 -7.74 -23.85
CA ARG A 37 3.94 -6.27 -23.84
C ARG A 37 5.21 -5.84 -23.13
N LEU A 38 5.63 -4.60 -23.39
CA LEU A 38 6.84 -4.02 -22.81
C LEU A 38 6.47 -2.85 -21.92
N ALA A 39 6.69 -2.99 -20.61
CA ALA A 39 6.63 -1.88 -19.67
C ALA A 39 7.93 -1.06 -19.81
N LYS A 40 7.83 0.25 -19.99
CA LYS A 40 8.98 1.16 -20.14
C LYS A 40 8.91 2.29 -19.13
N VAL A 41 10.04 2.57 -18.50
CA VAL A 41 10.27 3.78 -17.72
C VAL A 41 10.61 4.91 -18.69
N ALA A 42 10.02 6.09 -18.48
CA ALA A 42 10.32 7.27 -19.29
C ALA A 42 11.81 7.65 -19.16
N ALA A 43 12.41 8.14 -20.25
CA ALA A 43 13.86 8.35 -20.34
C ALA A 43 14.38 9.46 -19.42
N ASP A 44 13.52 10.39 -19.02
CA ASP A 44 13.80 11.51 -18.13
C ASP A 44 13.75 11.14 -16.64
N ILE A 45 13.27 9.93 -16.30
CA ILE A 45 13.25 9.45 -14.92
C ILE A 45 14.65 8.94 -14.52
N ASP A 46 15.22 9.59 -13.51
CA ASP A 46 16.46 9.14 -12.86
C ASP A 46 16.22 7.91 -11.97
N ARG A 47 16.42 6.73 -12.55
CA ARG A 47 16.26 5.43 -11.88
C ARG A 47 17.30 5.17 -10.78
N SER A 48 18.36 5.97 -10.67
CA SER A 48 19.35 5.80 -9.59
C SER A 48 18.81 6.25 -8.22
N LYS A 49 17.76 7.06 -8.20
CA LYS A 49 17.15 7.62 -6.97
C LYS A 49 16.15 6.70 -6.27
N VAL A 50 15.95 5.48 -6.78
CA VAL A 50 15.06 4.48 -6.20
C VAL A 50 15.85 3.24 -5.76
N THR A 51 15.45 2.63 -4.66
CA THR A 51 15.95 1.33 -4.21
C THR A 51 14.75 0.44 -3.90
N PHE A 52 14.80 -0.82 -4.31
CA PHE A 52 13.73 -1.80 -4.05
C PHE A 52 14.30 -2.93 -3.22
N THR A 53 13.61 -3.27 -2.12
CA THR A 53 13.99 -4.35 -1.21
C THR A 53 12.77 -5.19 -0.86
N GLN A 54 12.98 -6.47 -0.62
CA GLN A 54 11.94 -7.32 -0.06
C GLN A 54 11.75 -6.98 1.43
N GLY A 55 10.51 -7.00 1.91
CA GLY A 55 10.22 -6.86 3.34
C GLY A 55 8.77 -7.12 3.68
N ASP A 56 8.52 -7.56 4.91
CA ASP A 56 7.19 -7.68 5.49
C ASP A 56 6.82 -6.37 6.19
N ALA A 57 5.76 -5.72 5.72
CA ALA A 57 5.26 -4.48 6.31
C ALA A 57 4.79 -4.64 7.77
N CYS A 58 4.46 -5.86 8.22
CA CYS A 58 4.14 -6.15 9.61
C CYS A 58 5.40 -6.33 10.49
N ASN A 59 6.58 -6.50 9.88
CA ASN A 59 7.84 -6.79 10.57
C ASN A 59 9.05 -6.12 9.88
N LEU A 60 8.98 -4.80 9.72
CA LEU A 60 10.05 -4.02 9.09
C LEU A 60 11.22 -3.80 10.07
N ASP A 61 12.46 -3.96 9.59
CA ASP A 61 13.65 -3.51 10.31
C ASP A 61 13.77 -1.98 10.23
N THR A 62 13.13 -1.31 11.18
CA THR A 62 13.10 0.15 11.29
C THR A 62 14.49 0.75 11.56
N THR A 63 15.41 -0.01 12.15
CA THR A 63 16.78 0.44 12.42
C THR A 63 17.57 0.51 11.12
N ALA A 64 17.45 -0.53 10.28
CA ALA A 64 18.09 -0.55 8.97
C ALA A 64 17.46 0.44 7.98
N LEU A 65 16.13 0.63 8.03
CA LEU A 65 15.42 1.57 7.16
C LEU A 65 15.62 3.05 7.55
N GLY A 66 15.77 3.32 8.85
CA GLY A 66 15.76 4.67 9.38
C GLY A 66 14.39 5.34 9.26
N SER A 67 14.38 6.65 9.02
CA SER A 67 13.17 7.45 8.93
C SER A 67 13.09 8.30 7.65
N PHE A 68 11.87 8.56 7.23
CA PHE A 68 11.51 9.18 5.96
C PHE A 68 10.68 10.45 6.16
N ASP A 69 10.83 11.40 5.25
CA ASP A 69 9.98 12.60 5.22
C ASP A 69 8.54 12.29 4.77
N LEU A 70 8.35 11.18 4.04
CA LEU A 70 7.06 10.66 3.60
C LEU A 70 7.07 9.12 3.64
N VAL A 71 6.05 8.53 4.27
CA VAL A 71 5.68 7.12 4.09
C VAL A 71 4.36 7.07 3.30
N PHE A 72 4.37 6.33 2.19
CA PHE A 72 3.19 6.14 1.33
C PHE A 72 2.83 4.65 1.29
N ALA A 73 1.60 4.32 1.68
CA ALA A 73 1.07 2.97 1.60
C ALA A 73 -0.31 3.00 0.93
N SER A 74 -0.39 2.44 -0.27
CA SER A 74 -1.62 2.34 -1.06
C SER A 74 -1.99 0.89 -1.27
N ASN A 75 -3.28 0.56 -1.09
CA ASN A 75 -3.82 -0.79 -1.25
C ASN A 75 -3.08 -1.87 -0.44
N LEU A 76 -2.40 -1.45 0.63
CA LEU A 76 -1.59 -2.30 1.51
C LEU A 76 -2.36 -2.68 2.77
N LEU A 77 -2.90 -1.70 3.50
CA LEU A 77 -3.36 -1.88 4.88
C LEU A 77 -4.38 -3.03 5.03
N CYS A 78 -5.38 -3.10 4.14
CA CYS A 78 -6.40 -4.15 4.15
C CYS A 78 -5.97 -5.48 3.54
N ARG A 79 -4.68 -5.64 3.23
CA ARG A 79 -4.05 -6.88 2.73
C ARG A 79 -3.03 -7.45 3.72
N LEU A 80 -2.81 -6.80 4.86
CA LEU A 80 -1.88 -7.25 5.87
C LEU A 80 -2.54 -8.28 6.79
N PRO A 81 -1.83 -9.34 7.19
CA PRO A 81 -2.35 -10.29 8.17
C PRO A 81 -2.53 -9.65 9.55
N GLN A 82 -1.65 -8.70 9.91
CA GLN A 82 -1.68 -7.98 11.18
C GLN A 82 -1.53 -6.47 10.96
N PRO A 83 -2.54 -5.78 10.40
CA PRO A 83 -2.44 -4.37 9.99
C PRO A 83 -2.08 -3.42 11.14
N LYS A 84 -2.46 -3.75 12.37
CA LYS A 84 -2.11 -2.94 13.54
C LYS A 84 -0.59 -2.88 13.78
N GLN A 85 0.15 -3.97 13.54
CA GLN A 85 1.61 -3.98 13.70
C GLN A 85 2.28 -2.98 12.76
N PHE A 86 1.79 -2.90 11.51
CA PHE A 86 2.25 -1.88 10.56
C PHE A 86 1.95 -0.47 11.08
N LEU A 87 0.73 -0.19 11.53
CA LEU A 87 0.37 1.13 12.07
C LEU A 87 1.22 1.52 13.29
N ASP A 88 1.46 0.58 14.21
CA ASP A 88 2.29 0.78 15.40
C ASP A 88 3.75 1.09 15.04
N THR A 89 4.21 0.65 13.86
CA THR A 89 5.58 0.88 13.37
C THR A 89 5.75 2.26 12.74
N LEU A 90 4.70 2.84 12.17
CA LEU A 90 4.75 4.11 11.42
C LEU A 90 5.37 5.30 12.16
N PRO A 91 5.16 5.50 13.48
CA PRO A 91 5.84 6.56 14.21
C PRO A 91 7.37 6.46 14.09
N SER A 92 7.96 5.27 14.08
CA SER A 92 9.42 5.15 13.92
C SER A 92 9.91 5.50 12.51
N LEU A 93 9.07 5.27 11.49
CA LEU A 93 9.43 5.40 10.08
C LEU A 93 9.19 6.78 9.50
N VAL A 94 8.20 7.53 9.97
CA VAL A 94 7.93 8.90 9.49
C VAL A 94 8.72 9.87 10.36
N ARG A 95 9.45 10.84 9.85
CA ARG A 95 10.14 11.86 10.68
C ARG A 95 9.15 12.79 11.38
N PRO A 96 9.50 13.43 12.51
CA PRO A 96 8.69 14.53 13.06
C PRO A 96 8.41 15.58 11.98
N ASN A 97 7.16 16.06 11.90
CA ASN A 97 6.64 16.92 10.81
C ASN A 97 6.59 16.28 9.40
N GLY A 98 7.04 15.05 9.24
CA GLY A 98 6.88 14.25 8.02
C GLY A 98 5.44 13.83 7.78
N LEU A 99 5.20 13.25 6.61
CA LEU A 99 3.88 12.85 6.15
C LEU A 99 3.70 11.33 6.09
N LEU A 100 2.48 10.91 6.38
CA LEU A 100 1.97 9.58 6.14
C LEU A 100 0.80 9.68 5.17
N ALA A 101 0.85 8.96 4.06
CA ALA A 101 -0.26 8.79 3.14
C ALA A 101 -0.74 7.34 3.19
N LEU A 102 -1.95 7.13 3.72
CA LEU A 102 -2.61 5.83 3.75
C LEU A 102 -3.80 5.85 2.81
N ILE A 103 -3.73 5.07 1.74
CA ILE A 103 -4.78 4.97 0.73
C ILE A 103 -5.32 3.54 0.75
N SER A 104 -6.56 3.35 1.20
CA SER A 104 -7.14 2.01 1.36
C SER A 104 -8.63 2.00 1.07
N PRO A 105 -9.14 1.00 0.34
CA PRO A 105 -10.59 0.81 0.16
C PRO A 105 -11.26 0.13 1.36
N TYR A 106 -10.49 -0.28 2.38
CA TYR A 106 -10.98 -1.01 3.56
C TYR A 106 -11.81 -2.25 3.23
N SER A 107 -11.44 -2.94 2.14
CA SER A 107 -12.23 -4.08 1.66
C SER A 107 -12.25 -5.28 2.60
N TRP A 108 -11.36 -5.32 3.60
CA TRP A 108 -11.19 -6.36 4.63
C TRP A 108 -11.71 -7.74 4.23
N LEU A 109 -10.82 -8.59 3.75
CA LEU A 109 -11.15 -9.94 3.28
C LEU A 109 -10.37 -10.96 4.10
N GLU A 110 -11.05 -11.98 4.60
CA GLU A 110 -10.48 -13.02 5.47
C GLU A 110 -9.34 -13.80 4.82
N GLU A 111 -9.27 -13.80 3.48
CA GLU A 111 -8.16 -14.40 2.73
C GLU A 111 -6.81 -13.66 2.94
N TYR A 112 -6.84 -12.39 3.36
CA TYR A 112 -5.63 -11.60 3.63
C TYR A 112 -5.47 -11.24 5.11
N THR A 113 -6.57 -10.88 5.77
CA THR A 113 -6.57 -10.42 7.16
C THR A 113 -7.59 -11.23 7.94
N PRO A 114 -7.18 -12.04 8.94
CA PRO A 114 -8.11 -12.68 9.86
C PRO A 114 -9.10 -11.66 10.44
N LYS A 115 -10.37 -12.05 10.60
CA LYS A 115 -11.44 -11.12 10.96
C LYS A 115 -11.20 -10.41 12.29
N GLU A 116 -10.57 -11.10 13.24
CA GLU A 116 -10.14 -10.58 14.54
C GLU A 116 -9.06 -9.48 14.45
N HIS A 117 -8.44 -9.31 13.28
CA HIS A 117 -7.42 -8.30 13.01
C HIS A 117 -7.91 -7.16 12.12
N TRP A 118 -9.19 -7.15 11.73
CA TRP A 118 -9.77 -6.04 10.99
C TRP A 118 -9.80 -4.77 11.86
N ILE A 119 -9.49 -3.62 11.25
CA ILE A 119 -9.53 -2.32 11.92
C ILE A 119 -10.81 -1.61 11.46
N GLY A 120 -11.87 -1.76 12.27
CA GLY A 120 -13.23 -1.44 11.85
C GLY A 120 -13.70 -2.34 10.70
N GLY A 121 -14.71 -1.90 9.95
CA GLY A 121 -15.33 -2.73 8.90
C GLY A 121 -16.07 -3.96 9.47
N THR A 122 -16.42 -3.91 10.75
CA THR A 122 -17.09 -5.00 11.48
C THR A 122 -18.41 -4.52 12.08
N VAL A 123 -19.24 -5.47 12.50
CA VAL A 123 -20.48 -5.20 13.24
C VAL A 123 -20.37 -5.90 14.59
N LEU A 124 -20.58 -5.14 15.66
CA LEU A 124 -20.55 -5.65 17.04
C LEU A 124 -21.79 -6.51 17.34
N ALA A 125 -21.77 -7.22 18.46
CA ALA A 125 -22.87 -8.10 18.87
C ALA A 125 -24.20 -7.36 19.11
N ASP A 126 -24.14 -6.06 19.43
CA ASP A 126 -25.31 -5.19 19.60
C ASP A 126 -25.82 -4.57 18.29
N GLY A 127 -25.21 -4.92 17.15
CA GLY A 127 -25.55 -4.39 15.82
C GLY A 127 -24.83 -3.09 15.45
N THR A 128 -23.98 -2.54 16.31
CA THR A 128 -23.23 -1.32 16.01
C THR A 128 -22.19 -1.59 14.92
N ALA A 129 -22.27 -0.84 13.80
CA ALA A 129 -21.24 -0.86 12.77
C ALA A 129 -20.03 -0.03 13.19
N VAL A 130 -18.84 -0.62 13.08
CA VAL A 130 -17.56 0.04 13.40
C VAL A 130 -16.91 0.50 12.10
N ASP A 131 -16.74 1.80 11.93
CA ASP A 131 -16.11 2.38 10.74
C ASP A 131 -14.58 2.20 10.75
N SER A 132 -13.99 1.87 9.60
CA SER A 132 -12.54 1.63 9.49
C SER A 132 -11.74 2.91 9.69
N PHE A 133 -12.18 4.02 9.10
CA PHE A 133 -11.46 5.29 9.25
C PHE A 133 -11.48 5.77 10.70
N ALA A 134 -12.61 5.69 11.38
CA ALA A 134 -12.72 6.07 12.80
C ALA A 134 -11.70 5.31 13.67
N GLU A 135 -11.57 4.00 13.49
CA GLU A 135 -10.60 3.20 14.23
C GLU A 135 -9.15 3.50 13.84
N ILE A 136 -8.87 3.70 12.55
CA ILE A 136 -7.54 4.11 12.08
C ILE A 136 -7.15 5.47 12.65
N GLN A 137 -8.08 6.44 12.65
CA GLN A 137 -7.88 7.75 13.24
C GLN A 137 -7.55 7.64 14.73
N ARG A 138 -8.30 6.81 15.47
CA ARG A 138 -8.06 6.55 16.89
C ARG A 138 -6.68 5.95 17.15
N LEU A 139 -6.25 4.99 16.31
CA LEU A 139 -4.94 4.34 16.42
C LEU A 139 -3.78 5.27 16.08
N LEU A 140 -3.96 6.19 15.12
CA LEU A 140 -2.93 7.13 14.68
C LEU A 140 -2.83 8.39 15.55
N ALA A 141 -3.93 8.80 16.21
CA ALA A 141 -4.02 10.03 17.00
C ALA A 141 -2.88 10.28 18.01
N PRO A 142 -2.27 9.27 18.66
CA PRO A 142 -1.17 9.51 19.59
C PRO A 142 0.10 10.10 18.95
N HIS A 143 0.30 9.89 17.63
CA HIS A 143 1.53 10.26 16.93
C HIS A 143 1.32 11.03 15.63
N PHE A 144 0.07 11.15 15.18
CA PHE A 144 -0.27 11.76 13.92
C PHE A 144 -1.52 12.63 14.02
N THR A 145 -1.51 13.74 13.29
CA THR A 145 -2.68 14.60 13.07
C THR A 145 -3.13 14.50 11.62
N LEU A 146 -4.42 14.30 11.39
CA LEU A 146 -4.99 14.29 10.04
C LEU A 146 -4.83 15.67 9.39
N VAL A 147 -4.29 15.69 8.18
CA VAL A 147 -4.09 16.88 7.35
C VAL A 147 -5.18 16.99 6.30
N ASP A 148 -5.46 15.89 5.61
CA ASP A 148 -6.45 15.83 4.54
C ASP A 148 -7.04 14.43 4.41
N ARG A 149 -8.26 14.35 3.89
CA ARG A 149 -8.97 13.11 3.59
C ARG A 149 -9.79 13.30 2.33
N THR A 150 -9.54 12.46 1.32
CA THR A 150 -10.23 12.54 0.04
C THR A 150 -10.41 11.16 -0.59
N GLN A 151 -11.30 11.06 -1.56
CA GLN A 151 -11.56 9.81 -2.27
C GLN A 151 -10.63 9.66 -3.48
N TYR A 152 -10.01 8.48 -3.62
CA TYR A 152 -9.16 8.13 -4.75
C TYR A 152 -9.76 7.00 -5.58
N PRO A 153 -10.40 7.34 -6.72
CA PRO A 153 -10.78 6.35 -7.72
C PRO A 153 -9.57 5.63 -8.30
N PHE A 154 -9.68 4.31 -8.49
CA PHE A 154 -8.67 3.52 -9.18
C PHE A 154 -9.30 2.42 -10.04
N LEU A 155 -8.53 1.93 -11.01
CA LEU A 155 -8.89 0.83 -11.89
C LEU A 155 -7.83 -0.26 -11.83
N ILE A 156 -8.25 -1.50 -11.57
CA ILE A 156 -7.42 -2.69 -11.77
C ILE A 156 -7.90 -3.37 -13.05
N ARG A 157 -7.01 -3.52 -14.02
CA ARG A 157 -7.29 -4.23 -15.26
C ARG A 157 -7.08 -5.73 -15.04
N GLU A 158 -8.12 -6.53 -15.23
CA GLU A 158 -7.99 -7.99 -15.26
C GLU A 158 -7.62 -8.47 -16.67
N HIS A 159 -8.32 -7.97 -17.70
CA HIS A 159 -7.99 -8.17 -19.11
C HIS A 159 -8.62 -7.05 -19.96
N ASP A 160 -8.53 -7.13 -21.29
CA ASP A 160 -8.89 -6.01 -22.19
C ASP A 160 -10.34 -5.49 -22.08
N ARG A 161 -11.25 -6.30 -21.51
CA ARG A 161 -12.68 -5.97 -21.39
C ARG A 161 -13.23 -6.13 -19.97
N LYS A 162 -12.40 -6.39 -18.97
CA LYS A 162 -12.81 -6.52 -17.57
C LYS A 162 -11.88 -5.73 -16.67
N PHE A 163 -12.49 -4.82 -15.91
CA PHE A 163 -11.82 -3.92 -14.99
C PHE A 163 -12.57 -3.93 -13.66
N GLN A 164 -11.83 -3.82 -12.57
CA GLN A 164 -12.37 -3.55 -11.25
C GLN A 164 -12.21 -2.05 -10.99
N TYR A 165 -13.34 -1.38 -10.78
CA TYR A 165 -13.37 0.01 -10.32
C TYR A 165 -13.51 0.04 -8.81
N GLY A 166 -12.62 0.77 -8.14
CA GLY A 166 -12.67 0.98 -6.70
C GLY A 166 -12.50 2.45 -6.37
N VAL A 167 -12.92 2.82 -5.16
CA VAL A 167 -12.70 4.15 -4.59
C VAL A 167 -12.09 3.96 -3.21
N SER A 168 -10.82 4.29 -3.08
CA SER A 168 -10.12 4.21 -1.80
C SER A 168 -10.35 5.47 -0.97
N ASP A 169 -10.40 5.29 0.35
CA ASP A 169 -10.26 6.39 1.28
C ASP A 169 -8.78 6.76 1.36
N GLY A 170 -8.44 7.97 0.91
CA GLY A 170 -7.10 8.50 0.96
C GLY A 170 -6.96 9.46 2.11
N THR A 171 -6.10 9.12 3.06
CA THR A 171 -5.88 9.89 4.28
C THR A 171 -4.42 10.33 4.36
N PHE A 172 -4.22 11.60 4.68
CA PHE A 172 -2.90 12.21 4.80
C PHE A 172 -2.71 12.72 6.21
N TRP A 173 -1.61 12.35 6.85
CA TRP A 173 -1.36 12.62 8.24
C TRP A 173 0.02 13.23 8.42
N ARG A 174 0.13 14.17 9.37
CA ARG A 174 1.40 14.77 9.78
C ARG A 174 1.84 14.16 11.09
N ARG A 175 3.10 13.73 11.15
CA ARG A 175 3.67 13.24 12.41
C ARG A 175 3.91 14.39 13.37
N VAL A 176 3.42 14.25 14.60
CA VAL A 176 3.63 15.20 15.71
C VAL A 176 4.82 14.80 16.58
#